data_AF-A0A941W2E6-F1
#
_entry.id   AF-A0A941W2E6-F1
#
_cell.length_a   1.000
_cell.length_b   1.000
_cell.length_c   1.000
_cell.angle_alpha   90.00
_cell.angle_beta   90.00
_cell.angle_gamma   90.00
#
_symmetry.space_group_name_H-M   'P 1'
#
loop_
_entity.id
_entity.type
_entity.pdbx_description
1 polymer ?
#
loop_
_entity_poly.entity_id
_entity_poly.type
_entity_poly.pdbx_seq_one_letter_code
_entity_poly.pdbx_strand_id
1 'polypeptide(L)'
;MVKADSDSQPVLRIALTSDRLPTEDLTDLAERAVVDRLTTVSGVGEVTLNGARRYAIRVWLDNEALAARGLTTTDVEAALRQANVELPSGSLESSNRQ
;
A
#
# COMPACT_ATOMS: atom_id res chain seq x y z
N MET A 1 -22.07 13.23 1.74
CA MET A 1 -21.14 14.20 2.35
C MET A 1 -21.44 14.24 3.84
N VAL A 2 -20.40 13.98 4.64
CA VAL A 2 -20.22 14.16 6.09
C VAL A 2 -21.46 13.98 6.99
N LYS A 3 -21.54 12.83 7.65
CA LYS A 3 -22.03 12.74 9.03
C LYS A 3 -21.10 11.87 9.86
N ALA A 4 -19.84 12.28 9.92
CA ALA A 4 -19.03 12.03 11.09
C ALA A 4 -19.29 13.24 11.98
N ASP A 5 -20.10 13.08 13.03
CA ASP A 5 -20.24 14.14 14.03
C ASP A 5 -18.84 14.39 14.59
N SER A 6 -18.27 15.58 14.39
CA SER A 6 -16.88 15.91 14.76
C SER A 6 -16.59 15.82 16.27
N ASP A 7 -17.58 15.44 17.08
CA ASP A 7 -17.47 15.22 18.53
C ASP A 7 -17.77 13.75 18.92
N SER A 8 -17.76 12.84 17.93
CA SER A 8 -18.03 11.40 18.15
C SER A 8 -16.85 10.75 18.87
N GLN A 9 -17.11 10.25 20.08
CA GLN A 9 -16.11 9.47 20.80
C GLN A 9 -16.15 8.01 20.35
N PRO A 10 -15.00 7.34 20.19
CA PRO A 10 -14.96 5.95 19.80
C PRO A 10 -15.61 5.09 20.90
N VAL A 11 -16.63 4.32 20.53
CA VAL A 11 -17.29 3.35 21.44
C VAL A 11 -16.42 2.14 21.74
N LEU A 12 -15.42 1.87 20.89
CA LEU A 12 -14.46 0.78 21.04
C LEU A 12 -13.07 1.25 20.58
N ARG A 13 -12.04 0.92 21.36
CA ARG A 13 -10.64 1.07 20.96
C ARG A 13 -9.94 -0.28 21.02
N ILE A 14 -9.21 -0.61 19.95
CA ILE A 14 -8.45 -1.85 19.84
C ILE A 14 -6.99 -1.46 19.63
N ALA A 15 -6.08 -2.07 20.38
CA ALA A 15 -4.64 -1.92 20.19
C ALA A 15 -4.08 -3.21 19.58
N LEU A 16 -3.30 -3.09 18.51
CA LEU A 16 -2.58 -4.19 17.90
C LEU A 16 -1.11 -4.13 18.32
N THR A 17 -0.58 -5.26 18.79
CA THR A 17 0.83 -5.42 19.16
C THR A 17 1.34 -6.76 18.65
N SER A 18 2.64 -6.85 18.34
CA SER A 18 3.27 -8.07 17.88
C SER A 18 4.76 -8.04 18.18
N ASP A 19 5.30 -9.14 18.71
CA ASP A 19 6.74 -9.34 18.90
C ASP A 19 7.41 -9.95 17.66
N ARG A 20 6.61 -10.37 16.68
CA ARG A 20 7.07 -11.12 15.49
C ARG A 20 6.88 -10.37 14.18
N LEU A 21 5.94 -9.44 14.13
CA LEU A 21 5.66 -8.64 12.94
C LEU A 21 6.29 -7.26 13.10
N PRO A 22 7.02 -6.77 12.08
CA PRO A 22 7.42 -5.38 12.04
C PRO A 22 6.17 -4.48 11.93
N THR A 23 6.32 -3.20 12.29
CA THR A 23 5.19 -2.28 12.42
C THR A 23 4.47 -2.04 11.09
N GLU A 24 5.18 -2.08 9.97
CA GLU A 24 4.63 -1.99 8.62
C GLU A 24 3.70 -3.17 8.29
N ASP A 25 4.13 -4.41 8.55
CA ASP A 25 3.30 -5.60 8.31
C ASP A 25 2.11 -5.65 9.26
N LEU A 26 2.30 -5.18 10.50
CA LEU A 26 1.22 -5.05 11.47
C LEU A 26 0.20 -3.98 11.03
N THR A 27 0.66 -2.92 10.37
CA THR A 27 -0.20 -1.88 9.79
C THR A 27 -0.99 -2.44 8.61
N ASP A 28 -0.35 -3.15 7.68
CA ASP A 28 -1.03 -3.80 6.54
C ASP A 28 -2.09 -4.80 7.02
N LEU A 29 -1.75 -5.63 8.01
CA LEU A 29 -2.70 -6.53 8.64
C LEU A 29 -3.88 -5.79 9.29
N ALA A 30 -3.60 -4.69 10.00
CA ALA A 30 -4.65 -3.88 10.62
C ALA A 30 -5.61 -3.31 9.58
N GLU A 31 -5.10 -2.75 8.49
CA GLU A 31 -5.92 -2.17 7.41
C GLU A 31 -6.77 -3.26 6.74
N ARG A 32 -6.13 -4.32 6.24
CA ARG A 32 -6.80 -5.32 5.38
C ARG A 32 -7.67 -6.31 6.12
N ALA A 33 -7.34 -6.65 7.36
CA ALA A 33 -8.07 -7.66 8.11
C ALA A 33 -9.01 -7.06 9.16
N VAL A 34 -8.61 -5.96 9.80
CA VAL A 34 -9.36 -5.38 10.92
C VAL A 34 -10.25 -4.24 10.45
N VAL A 35 -9.70 -3.22 9.80
CA VAL A 35 -10.48 -2.07 9.33
C VAL A 35 -11.51 -2.49 8.29
N ASP A 36 -11.09 -3.24 7.27
CA ASP A 36 -12.01 -3.76 6.24
C ASP A 36 -13.12 -4.63 6.83
N ARG A 37 -12.82 -5.46 7.84
CA ARG A 37 -13.86 -6.28 8.45
C ARG A 37 -14.82 -5.45 9.29
N LEU A 38 -14.32 -4.53 10.11
CA LEU A 38 -15.17 -3.73 11.01
C LEU A 38 -16.07 -2.77 10.24
N THR A 39 -15.60 -2.19 9.14
CA THR A 39 -16.40 -1.29 8.30
C THR A 39 -17.59 -2.01 7.64
N THR A 40 -17.52 -3.33 7.42
CA THR A 40 -18.65 -4.11 6.90
C THR A 40 -19.75 -4.43 7.93
N VAL A 41 -19.50 -4.20 9.21
CA VAL A 41 -20.48 -4.50 10.27
C VAL A 41 -21.56 -3.43 10.30
N SER A 42 -22.83 -3.84 10.20
CA SER A 42 -23.97 -2.92 10.28
C SER A 42 -23.98 -2.15 11.61
N GLY A 43 -24.11 -0.82 11.55
CA GLY A 43 -24.08 0.06 12.71
C GLY A 43 -22.70 0.64 13.03
N VAL A 44 -21.65 0.26 12.32
CA VAL A 44 -20.35 0.94 12.38
C VAL A 44 -20.39 2.19 11.51
N GLY A 45 -20.21 3.35 12.14
CA GLY A 45 -20.18 4.65 11.44
C GLY A 45 -18.80 4.96 10.85
N GLU A 46 -17.74 4.76 11.63
CA GLU A 46 -16.36 5.06 11.23
C GLU A 46 -15.37 4.15 11.95
N VAL A 47 -14.30 3.76 11.24
CA VAL A 47 -13.15 3.05 11.80
C VAL A 47 -11.89 3.85 11.46
N THR A 48 -11.15 4.26 12.50
CA THR A 48 -9.90 5.02 12.34
C THR A 48 -8.71 4.20 12.82
N LEU A 49 -7.69 4.09 11.98
CA LEU A 49 -6.40 3.50 12.33
C LEU A 49 -5.41 4.59 12.71
N ASN A 50 -4.86 4.51 13.92
CA ASN A 50 -3.90 5.48 14.45
C ASN A 50 -2.53 4.81 14.64
N GLY A 51 -1.45 5.54 14.38
CA GLY A 51 -0.07 5.02 14.52
C GLY A 51 0.38 4.08 13.38
N ALA A 52 -0.40 4.02 12.30
CA ALA A 52 -0.06 3.29 11.08
C ALA A 52 1.30 3.74 10.51
N ARG A 53 2.16 2.78 10.17
CA ARG A 53 3.36 3.03 9.38
C ARG A 53 3.13 2.55 7.96
N ARG A 54 2.78 3.49 7.08
CA ARG A 54 2.64 3.19 5.66
C ARG A 54 3.99 2.78 5.08
N TYR A 55 4.00 1.66 4.37
CA TYR A 55 5.16 1.20 3.62
C TYR A 55 5.54 2.24 2.55
N ALA A 56 6.82 2.60 2.48
CA ALA A 56 7.34 3.54 1.49
C ALA A 56 8.73 3.09 1.02
N ILE A 57 8.86 2.84 -0.28
CA ILE A 57 10.15 2.56 -0.91
C ILE A 57 10.88 3.88 -1.13
N ARG A 58 12.14 3.96 -0.71
CA ARG A 58 13.01 5.12 -0.94
C ARG A 58 14.17 4.71 -1.86
N VAL A 59 14.31 5.42 -2.97
CA VAL A 59 15.39 5.21 -3.94
C VAL A 59 16.34 6.39 -3.88
N TRP A 60 17.62 6.12 -3.60
CA TRP A 60 18.68 7.12 -3.60
C TRP A 60 19.50 6.96 -4.88
N LEU A 61 19.63 8.06 -5.64
CA LEU A 61 20.34 8.05 -6.92
C LEU A 61 21.75 8.59 -6.74
N ASP A 62 22.70 7.89 -7.34
CA ASP A 62 24.09 8.32 -7.48
C ASP A 62 24.28 8.99 -8.84
N ASN A 63 24.43 10.31 -8.85
CA ASN A 63 24.56 11.09 -10.08
C ASN A 63 25.84 10.77 -10.86
N GLU A 64 26.92 10.42 -10.18
CA GLU A 64 28.19 10.07 -10.83
C GLU A 64 28.06 8.71 -11.53
N ALA A 65 27.44 7.74 -10.86
CA ALA A 65 27.14 6.44 -11.42
C ALA A 65 26.17 6.51 -12.62
N LEU A 66 25.19 7.42 -12.58
CA LEU A 66 24.26 7.66 -13.69
C LEU A 66 24.97 8.29 -14.88
N ALA A 67 25.76 9.34 -14.65
CA ALA A 67 26.53 10.01 -15.70
C ALA A 67 27.53 9.06 -16.38
N ALA A 68 28.23 8.23 -15.61
CA ALA A 68 29.15 7.22 -16.13
C ALA A 68 28.46 6.17 -17.03
N ARG A 69 27.15 5.99 -16.88
CA ARG A 69 26.31 5.08 -17.68
C ARG A 69 25.51 5.80 -18.77
N GLY A 70 25.67 7.13 -18.91
CA GLY A 70 24.87 7.94 -19.83
C GLY A 70 23.37 7.95 -19.50
N LEU A 71 23.01 7.70 -18.24
CA LEU A 71 21.62 7.64 -17.76
C LEU A 71 21.21 8.95 -17.08
N THR A 72 19.93 9.27 -17.16
CA THR A 72 19.30 10.39 -16.47
C THR A 72 18.40 9.89 -15.33
N THR A 73 18.04 10.80 -14.42
CA THR A 73 17.04 10.52 -13.37
C THR A 73 15.71 10.05 -13.96
N THR A 74 15.32 10.58 -15.13
CA THR A 74 14.11 10.19 -15.84
C THR A 74 14.15 8.74 -16.31
N ASP A 75 15.31 8.25 -16.74
CA ASP A 75 15.47 6.85 -17.15
C ASP A 75 15.25 5.89 -15.97
N VAL A 76 15.73 6.26 -14.78
CA VAL A 76 15.50 5.48 -13.56
C VAL A 76 14.03 5.50 -13.15
N GLU A 77 13.38 6.66 -13.23
CA GLU A 77 11.94 6.76 -12.95
C GLU A 77 11.12 5.92 -13.94
N ALA A 78 11.43 5.99 -15.23
CA ALA A 78 10.77 5.19 -16.26
C ALA A 78 10.96 3.69 -16.01
N ALA A 79 12.16 3.26 -15.66
CA ALA A 79 12.46 1.87 -15.32
C ALA A 79 11.69 1.40 -14.07
N LEU A 80 11.64 2.21 -13.00
CA LEU A 80 10.88 1.90 -11.79
C LEU A 80 9.38 1.80 -12.07
N ARG A 81 8.84 2.68 -12.92
CA ARG A 81 7.43 2.61 -13.33
C ARG A 81 7.15 1.35 -14.14
N GLN A 82 8.03 0.99 -15.08
CA GLN A 82 7.89 -0.24 -15.89
C GLN A 82 7.99 -1.51 -15.04
N ALA A 83 8.90 -1.54 -14.05
CA ALA A 83 9.05 -2.68 -13.14
C ALA A 83 7.86 -2.84 -12.17
N ASN A 84 7.21 -1.73 -11.81
CA ASN A 84 5.99 -1.70 -10.99
C ASN A 84 4.70 -1.87 -11.81
N VAL A 85 4.78 -2.10 -13.13
CA VAL A 85 3.63 -2.60 -13.87
C VAL A 85 3.51 -4.08 -13.54
N GLU A 86 2.56 -4.43 -12.66
CA GLU A 86 1.95 -5.76 -12.70
C GLU A 86 1.37 -5.92 -14.10
N LEU A 87 2.14 -6.52 -15.02
CA LEU A 87 1.57 -7.08 -16.23
C LEU A 87 0.57 -8.12 -15.72
N PRO A 88 -0.76 -7.96 -15.90
CA PRO A 88 -1.59 -9.14 -15.88
C PRO A 88 -0.96 -10.01 -16.96
N SER A 89 -0.43 -11.18 -16.58
CA SER A 89 0.00 -12.17 -17.56
C SER A 89 -1.19 -12.34 -18.49
N GLY A 90 -1.14 -11.68 -19.65
CA GLY A 90 -2.22 -11.68 -20.61
C GLY A 90 -2.57 -13.12 -20.88
N SER A 91 -3.86 -13.41 -21.01
CA SER A 91 -4.30 -14.68 -21.58
C SER A 91 -3.41 -14.98 -22.79
N LEU A 92 -2.61 -16.03 -22.71
CA LEU A 92 -2.05 -16.67 -23.88
C LEU A 92 -3.23 -17.34 -24.58
N GLU A 93 -4.04 -16.55 -25.29
CA GLU A 93 -4.95 -17.10 -26.29
C GLU A 93 -4.05 -17.63 -27.41
N SER A 94 -3.72 -18.93 -27.30
CA SER A 94 -2.97 -19.65 -28.32
C SER A 94 -3.79 -19.62 -29.62
N SER A 95 -3.48 -18.66 -30.50
CA SER A 95 -3.89 -18.72 -31.90
C SER A 95 -2.99 -19.74 -32.62
N ASN A 96 -3.09 -21.00 -32.21
CA ASN A 96 -2.65 -22.12 -33.04
C ASN A 96 -3.50 -23.35 -32.72
N ARG A 97 -4.69 -23.39 -33.31
CA ARG A 97 -5.26 -24.65 -33.76
C ARG A 97 -5.40 -24.57 -35.28
N GLN A 98 -4.56 -25.37 -35.94
CA GLN A 98 -4.87 -25.93 -37.25
C GLN A 98 -6.16 -26.73 -37.17
#